data_AF-A0A0J7XJ47-F1
#
_entry.id   AF-A0A0J7XJ47-F1
#
_cell.length_a   1.000
_cell.length_b   1.000
_cell.length_c   1.000
_cell.angle_alpha   90.00
_cell.angle_beta   90.00
_cell.angle_gamma   90.00
#
_symmetry.space_group_name_H-M   'P 1'
#
loop_
_entity.id
_entity.type
_entity.pdbx_description
1 polymer ?
#
loop_
_entity_poly.entity_id
_entity_poly.type
_entity_poly.pdbx_seq_one_letter_code
_entity_poly.pdbx_strand_id
1 'polypeptide(L)'
;MSDARTPILLVGSVPLRDEQEVFSAVSGTLGDRIRAIPDGETGERTNWINWQKSVMDQAPMLEKRQHVEGYGAVQVDLYSRKPDAASDAVFPPLGYASAALKSYRTFEKLLADGKIASGTRFMVALALLQKS
;
A
#
# COMPACT_ATOMS: atom_id res chain seq x y z
N MET A 1 13.92 -33.68 -15.57
CA MET A 1 12.64 -33.14 -15.06
C MET A 1 12.95 -31.76 -14.52
N SER A 2 12.29 -30.70 -14.97
CA SER A 2 12.62 -29.34 -14.52
C SER A 2 12.13 -29.18 -13.07
N ASP A 3 13.07 -28.95 -12.16
CA ASP A 3 12.83 -28.61 -10.74
C ASP A 3 12.38 -27.13 -10.57
N ALA A 4 11.84 -26.53 -11.64
CA ALA A 4 11.42 -25.14 -11.64
C ALA A 4 10.09 -25.02 -10.90
N ARG A 5 10.16 -24.60 -9.63
CA ARG A 5 8.98 -24.27 -8.83
C ARG A 5 8.28 -23.04 -9.43
N THR A 6 6.94 -23.09 -9.48
CA THR A 6 6.11 -21.95 -9.89
C THR A 6 6.33 -20.76 -8.94
N PRO A 7 6.70 -19.57 -9.44
CA PRO A 7 6.84 -18.37 -8.62
C PRO A 7 5.50 -17.94 -7.99
N ILE A 8 5.55 -17.47 -6.75
CA ILE A 8 4.40 -16.92 -6.03
C ILE A 8 4.55 -15.40 -5.96
N LEU A 9 3.50 -14.68 -6.36
CA LEU A 9 3.39 -13.24 -6.24
C LEU A 9 2.17 -12.88 -5.38
N LEU A 10 2.40 -12.15 -4.30
CA LEU A 10 1.37 -11.42 -3.58
C LEU A 10 1.40 -9.98 -4.08
N VAL A 11 0.24 -9.34 -4.26
CA VAL A 11 0.14 -8.06 -5.01
C VAL A 11 -0.08 -6.81 -4.15
N GLY A 12 -0.25 -6.95 -2.83
CA GLY A 12 -0.46 -5.81 -1.94
C GLY A 12 -1.34 -6.19 -0.76
N SER A 13 -2.65 -5.97 -0.89
CA SER A 13 -3.60 -6.09 0.21
C SER A 13 -3.78 -7.52 0.74
N VAL A 14 -3.88 -7.66 2.06
CA VAL A 14 -4.17 -8.91 2.77
C VAL A 14 -5.12 -8.58 3.93
N PRO A 15 -6.29 -9.25 4.06
CA PRO A 15 -7.33 -8.86 5.01
C PRO A 15 -7.03 -9.34 6.43
N LEU A 16 -5.95 -8.84 7.02
CA LEU A 16 -5.51 -9.10 8.39
C LEU A 16 -5.41 -7.78 9.17
N ARG A 17 -5.24 -7.86 10.49
CA ARG A 17 -5.35 -6.69 11.37
C ARG A 17 -4.26 -5.65 11.11
N ASP A 18 -3.02 -6.10 10.94
CA ASP A 18 -1.81 -5.28 10.88
C ASP A 18 -0.71 -5.95 10.05
N GLU A 19 0.37 -5.22 9.77
CA GLU A 19 1.49 -5.75 8.98
C GLU A 19 2.21 -6.93 9.64
N GLN A 20 2.23 -6.99 10.98
CA GLN A 20 2.90 -8.06 11.71
C GLN A 20 2.18 -9.39 11.51
N GLU A 21 0.84 -9.37 11.57
CA GLU A 21 0.00 -10.53 11.31
C GLU A 21 0.15 -11.01 9.87
N VAL A 22 0.22 -10.08 8.91
CA VAL A 22 0.48 -10.40 7.49
C VAL A 22 1.82 -11.10 7.31
N PHE A 23 2.90 -10.51 7.82
CA PHE A 23 4.23 -11.11 7.70
C PHE A 23 4.30 -12.48 8.37
N SER A 24 3.67 -12.64 9.53
CA SER A 24 3.65 -13.92 10.27
C SER A 24 2.85 -14.99 9.51
N ALA A 25 1.66 -14.66 9.02
CA ALA A 25 0.80 -15.59 8.30
C ALA A 25 1.42 -16.02 6.96
N VAL A 26 1.94 -15.08 6.18
CA VAL A 26 2.60 -15.37 4.90
C VAL A 26 3.84 -16.22 5.11
N SER A 27 4.69 -15.86 6.08
CA SER A 27 5.92 -16.61 6.35
C SER A 27 5.63 -18.02 6.87
N GLY A 28 4.63 -18.18 7.75
CA GLY A 28 4.21 -19.50 8.26
C GLY A 28 3.58 -20.39 7.17
N THR A 29 2.89 -19.79 6.19
CA THR A 29 2.19 -20.54 5.14
C THR A 29 3.09 -20.86 3.95
N LEU A 30 3.89 -19.89 3.49
CA LEU A 30 4.68 -20.01 2.27
C LEU A 30 6.17 -20.30 2.53
N GLY A 31 6.68 -20.01 3.73
CA GLY A 31 8.07 -20.28 4.09
C GLY A 31 9.07 -19.68 3.09
N ASP A 32 9.99 -20.52 2.61
CA ASP A 32 11.02 -20.17 1.64
C ASP A 32 10.53 -20.05 0.18
N ARG A 33 9.25 -20.36 -0.08
CA ARG A 33 8.66 -20.33 -1.43
C ARG A 33 8.34 -18.91 -1.90
N ILE A 34 8.16 -17.97 -0.98
CA ILE A 34 7.84 -16.58 -1.30
C ILE A 34 9.11 -15.74 -1.42
N ARG A 35 9.23 -14.94 -2.49
CA ARG A 35 10.41 -14.09 -2.72
C ARG A 35 10.26 -12.69 -2.11
N ALA A 36 9.04 -12.19 -2.01
CA ALA A 36 8.75 -10.91 -1.40
C ALA A 36 7.37 -10.87 -0.75
N ILE A 37 7.25 -10.18 0.38
CA ILE A 37 6.00 -10.11 1.16
C ILE A 37 5.54 -8.64 1.25
N PRO A 38 4.29 -8.31 0.86
CA PRO A 38 3.69 -7.01 1.14
C PRO A 38 3.28 -6.88 2.60
N ASP A 39 3.11 -5.65 3.08
CA ASP A 39 2.57 -5.38 4.41
C ASP A 39 1.04 -5.53 4.53
N GLY A 40 0.37 -5.89 3.44
CA GLY A 40 -1.06 -6.18 3.42
C GLY A 40 -1.96 -4.96 3.34
N GLU A 41 -1.44 -3.74 3.26
CA GLU A 41 -2.26 -2.51 3.17
C GLU A 41 -3.32 -2.41 4.28
N THR A 42 -2.94 -2.77 5.49
CA THR A 42 -3.85 -2.91 6.65
C THR A 42 -4.18 -1.56 7.32
N GLY A 43 -5.17 -1.57 8.22
CA GLY A 43 -5.58 -0.40 9.01
C GLY A 43 -6.16 0.72 8.15
N GLU A 44 -5.69 1.96 8.36
CA GLU A 44 -6.13 3.14 7.61
C GLU A 44 -5.99 2.99 6.09
N ARG A 45 -5.08 2.11 5.62
CA ARG A 45 -4.84 1.87 4.19
C ARG A 45 -5.70 0.76 3.60
N THR A 46 -6.65 0.23 4.37
CA THR A 46 -7.66 -0.70 3.87
C THR A 46 -8.50 0.00 2.79
N ASN A 47 -9.03 -0.78 1.85
CA ASN A 47 -9.79 -0.26 0.69
C ASN A 47 -8.92 0.58 -0.27
N TRP A 48 -7.70 0.10 -0.52
CA TRP A 48 -6.80 0.58 -1.57
C TRP A 48 -6.49 2.08 -1.50
N ILE A 49 -7.04 2.91 -2.39
CA ILE A 49 -6.71 4.33 -2.53
C ILE A 49 -7.50 5.24 -1.57
N ASN A 50 -8.53 4.72 -0.90
CA ASN A 50 -9.46 5.51 -0.09
C ASN A 50 -8.77 6.40 0.96
N TRP A 51 -7.68 5.94 1.57
CA TRP A 51 -6.93 6.72 2.57
C TRP A 51 -6.29 7.99 2.02
N GLN A 52 -6.14 8.12 0.70
CA GLN A 52 -5.69 9.35 0.04
C GLN A 52 -6.79 10.42 -0.01
N LYS A 53 -8.05 10.10 0.29
CA LYS A 53 -9.14 11.10 0.35
C LYS A 53 -8.79 12.27 1.26
N SER A 54 -8.20 12.00 2.43
CA SER A 54 -7.76 13.05 3.36
C SER A 54 -6.67 13.95 2.76
N VAL A 55 -5.76 13.37 1.97
CA VAL A 55 -4.71 14.12 1.25
C VAL A 55 -5.32 15.00 0.15
N MET A 56 -6.29 14.47 -0.60
CA MET A 56 -7.00 15.22 -1.64
C MET A 56 -7.83 16.37 -1.04
N ASP A 57 -8.52 16.12 0.08
CA ASP A 57 -9.31 17.14 0.80
C ASP A 57 -8.43 18.29 1.34
N GLN A 58 -7.16 18.03 1.64
CA GLN A 58 -6.19 19.02 2.13
C GLN A 58 -5.37 19.69 1.01
N ALA A 59 -5.49 19.22 -0.24
CA ALA A 59 -4.69 19.71 -1.34
C ALA A 59 -5.14 21.12 -1.76
N PRO A 60 -4.26 22.15 -1.70
CA PRO A 60 -4.68 23.54 -1.84
C PRO A 60 -5.23 23.86 -3.24
N MET A 61 -4.75 23.14 -4.26
CA MET A 61 -5.16 23.30 -5.65
C MET A 61 -6.45 22.57 -6.01
N LEU A 62 -7.01 21.71 -5.15
CA LEU A 62 -8.17 20.90 -5.47
C LEU A 62 -9.45 21.43 -4.81
N GLU A 63 -10.54 21.33 -5.55
CA GLU A 63 -11.90 21.45 -5.03
C GLU A 63 -12.65 20.12 -5.25
N LYS A 64 -13.45 19.73 -4.26
CA LYS A 64 -14.32 18.56 -4.37
C LYS A 64 -15.53 18.91 -5.22
N ARG A 65 -15.82 18.08 -6.21
CA ARG A 65 -16.91 18.30 -7.17
C ARG A 65 -18.15 17.51 -6.80
N GLN A 66 -18.00 16.21 -6.64
CA GLN A 66 -19.10 15.34 -6.28
C GLN A 66 -18.60 14.05 -5.66
N HIS A 67 -19.47 13.42 -4.90
CA HIS A 67 -19.31 12.04 -4.48
C HIS A 67 -19.98 11.12 -5.51
N VAL A 68 -19.36 9.98 -5.83
CA VAL A 68 -19.95 8.92 -6.62
C VAL A 68 -19.81 7.59 -5.88
N GLU A 69 -20.79 6.70 -6.06
CA GLU A 69 -20.75 5.39 -5.44
C GLU A 69 -19.58 4.57 -5.99
N GLY A 70 -18.74 4.06 -5.09
CA GLY A 70 -17.68 3.12 -5.41
C GLY A 70 -18.17 1.67 -5.38
N TYR A 71 -17.29 0.75 -5.76
CA TYR A 71 -17.55 -0.68 -5.59
C TYR A 71 -17.29 -1.12 -4.14
N GLY A 72 -18.28 -1.74 -3.50
CA GLY A 72 -18.16 -2.23 -2.13
C GLY A 72 -17.98 -1.10 -1.11
N ALA A 73 -16.93 -1.17 -0.28
CA ALA A 73 -16.62 -0.16 0.73
C ALA A 73 -15.83 1.04 0.18
N VAL A 74 -15.52 1.07 -1.12
CA VAL A 74 -14.76 2.15 -1.76
C VAL A 74 -15.61 3.41 -1.82
N GLN A 75 -15.02 4.55 -1.46
CA GLN A 75 -15.67 5.86 -1.45
C GLN A 75 -14.96 6.71 -2.50
N VAL A 76 -15.70 7.25 -3.46
CA VAL A 76 -15.09 7.96 -4.59
C VAL A 76 -15.55 9.41 -4.58
N ASP A 77 -14.64 10.29 -4.19
CA ASP A 77 -14.81 11.73 -4.35
C ASP A 77 -14.08 12.17 -5.62
N LEU A 78 -14.78 12.89 -6.49
CA LEU A 78 -14.20 13.50 -7.68
C LEU A 78 -13.70 14.90 -7.35
N TYR A 79 -12.48 15.20 -7.78
CA TYR A 79 -11.83 16.48 -7.57
C TYR A 79 -11.49 17.14 -8.90
N SER A 80 -11.54 18.47 -8.94
CA SER A 80 -10.97 19.26 -10.02
C SER A 80 -9.98 20.27 -9.48
N ARG A 81 -9.10 20.75 -10.36
CA ARG A 81 -8.23 21.87 -10.03
C ARG A 81 -9.05 23.16 -9.91
N LYS A 82 -8.81 23.95 -8.88
CA LYS A 82 -9.43 25.27 -8.71
C LYS A 82 -8.96 26.21 -9.83
N PRO A 83 -9.83 27.11 -10.35
CA PRO A 83 -9.44 28.05 -11.41
C PRO A 83 -8.29 28.99 -11.03
N ASP A 84 -8.18 29.35 -9.75
CA ASP A 84 -7.19 30.26 -9.18
C ASP A 84 -5.99 29.53 -8.54
N ALA A 85 -5.91 28.20 -8.68
CA ALA A 85 -4.82 27.42 -8.10
C ALA A 85 -3.46 27.78 -8.72
N ALA A 86 -2.53 28.20 -7.86
CA ALA A 86 -1.15 28.46 -8.23
C ALA A 86 -0.53 27.32 -9.05
N SER A 87 0.28 27.66 -10.06
CA SER A 87 0.90 26.69 -10.97
C SER A 87 1.90 25.75 -10.31
N ASP A 88 2.48 26.19 -9.19
CA ASP A 88 3.45 25.48 -8.37
C ASP A 88 2.83 24.85 -7.12
N ALA A 89 1.51 24.84 -6.99
CA ALA A 89 0.83 24.19 -5.89
C ALA A 89 1.16 22.68 -5.84
N VAL A 90 1.55 22.21 -4.66
CA VAL A 90 1.95 20.82 -4.42
C VAL A 90 0.95 20.09 -3.56
N PHE A 91 0.88 18.77 -3.73
CA PHE A 91 0.14 17.93 -2.80
C PHE A 91 0.80 17.94 -1.42
N PRO A 92 0.01 17.84 -0.33
CA PRO A 92 0.53 17.44 0.96
C PRO A 92 1.26 16.09 0.86
N PRO A 93 2.11 15.72 1.84
CA PRO A 93 2.75 14.42 1.86
C PRO A 93 1.73 13.28 1.71
N LEU A 94 1.86 12.50 0.64
CA LEU A 94 0.93 11.39 0.33
C LEU A 94 0.98 10.25 1.37
N GLY A 95 2.03 10.20 2.20
CA GLY A 95 2.17 9.24 3.29
C GLY A 95 2.67 7.84 2.90
N TYR A 96 2.75 7.50 1.61
CA TYR A 96 3.16 6.14 1.15
C TYR A 96 4.54 5.74 1.68
N ALA A 97 5.52 6.64 1.59
CA ALA A 97 6.88 6.37 2.07
C ALA A 97 6.89 6.15 3.59
N SER A 98 6.18 6.98 4.35
CA SER A 98 6.09 6.85 5.81
C SER A 98 5.43 5.53 6.21
N ALA A 99 4.37 5.11 5.51
CA ALA A 99 3.73 3.83 5.73
C ALA A 99 4.67 2.66 5.43
N ALA A 100 5.34 2.67 4.27
CA ALA A 100 6.30 1.64 3.90
C ALA A 100 7.46 1.53 4.88
N LEU A 101 8.01 2.66 5.34
CA LEU A 101 9.08 2.70 6.34
C LEU A 101 8.62 2.14 7.69
N LYS A 102 7.39 2.43 8.12
CA LYS A 102 6.82 1.87 9.34
C LYS A 102 6.73 0.34 9.22
N SER A 103 6.13 -0.16 8.15
CA SER A 103 5.98 -1.61 7.94
C SER A 103 7.33 -2.32 7.79
N TYR A 104 8.31 -1.67 7.16
CA TYR A 104 9.65 -2.22 6.98
C TYR A 104 10.35 -2.47 8.32
N ARG A 105 10.16 -1.62 9.34
CA ARG A 105 10.72 -1.87 10.68
C ARG A 105 10.17 -3.15 11.30
N THR A 106 8.89 -3.42 11.12
CA THR A 106 8.26 -4.67 11.58
C THR A 106 8.81 -5.87 10.78
N PHE A 107 8.94 -5.74 9.47
CA PHE A 107 9.54 -6.76 8.60
C PHE A 107 10.99 -7.09 9.02
N GLU A 108 11.82 -6.08 9.19
CA GLU A 108 13.24 -6.21 9.57
C GLU A 108 13.38 -6.93 10.91
N LYS A 109 12.55 -6.58 11.90
CA LYS A 109 12.52 -7.25 13.20
C LYS A 109 12.17 -8.75 13.05
N LEU A 110 11.12 -9.08 12.29
CA LEU A 110 10.73 -10.49 12.09
C LEU A 110 11.77 -11.28 11.29
N LEU A 111 12.47 -10.63 10.36
CA LEU A 111 13.60 -11.22 9.64
C LEU A 111 14.77 -11.51 10.59
N ALA A 112 15.14 -10.56 11.45
CA ALA A 112 16.19 -10.73 12.45
C ALA A 112 15.85 -11.82 13.48
N ASP A 113 14.57 -11.95 13.85
CA ASP A 113 14.06 -13.01 14.73
C ASP A 113 14.01 -14.40 14.06
N GLY A 114 14.36 -14.50 12.76
CA GLY A 114 14.27 -15.76 12.00
C GLY A 114 12.84 -16.22 11.69
N LYS A 115 11.84 -15.35 11.89
CA LYS A 115 10.41 -15.63 11.60
C LYS A 115 10.07 -15.46 10.12
N ILE A 116 10.91 -14.75 9.38
CA ILE A 116 10.86 -14.64 7.92
C ILE A 116 12.09 -15.37 7.36
N ALA A 117 11.89 -16.18 6.32
CA ALA A 117 12.99 -16.90 5.68
C ALA A 117 14.06 -15.93 5.15
N SER A 118 15.34 -16.28 5.34
CA SER A 118 16.46 -15.48 4.87
C SER A 118 16.39 -15.23 3.36
N GLY A 119 16.73 -14.02 2.93
CA GLY A 119 16.66 -13.61 1.52
C GLY A 119 15.26 -13.21 1.02
N THR A 120 14.23 -13.33 1.85
CA THR A 120 12.91 -12.76 1.57
C THR A 120 12.99 -11.24 1.54
N ARG A 121 12.34 -10.60 0.57
CA ARG A 121 12.32 -9.14 0.42
C ARG A 121 11.02 -8.54 0.95
N PHE A 122 11.08 -7.29 1.39
CA PHE A 122 9.88 -6.50 1.60
C PHE A 122 9.37 -5.96 0.25
N MET A 123 8.07 -6.08 -0.01
CA MET A 123 7.44 -5.54 -1.21
C MET A 123 6.60 -4.31 -0.86
N VAL A 124 6.82 -3.21 -1.58
CA VAL A 124 5.98 -2.01 -1.49
C VAL A 124 5.08 -1.95 -2.70
N ALA A 125 3.76 -2.06 -2.49
CA ALA A 125 2.76 -1.83 -3.52
C ALA A 125 2.42 -0.32 -3.55
N LEU A 126 2.69 0.34 -4.69
CA LEU A 126 2.41 1.76 -4.89
C LEU A 126 1.46 1.95 -6.07
N ALA A 127 0.60 2.96 -5.96
CA ALA A 127 -0.20 3.40 -7.09
C ALA A 127 0.72 3.93 -8.21
N LEU A 128 0.42 3.56 -9.45
CA LEU A 128 1.15 4.04 -10.61
C LEU A 128 0.84 5.52 -10.85
N LEU A 129 1.87 6.34 -10.98
CA LEU A 129 1.74 7.70 -11.52
C LEU A 129 1.79 7.61 -13.05
N GLN A 130 0.67 7.81 -13.72
CA GLN A 130 0.67 8.04 -15.17
C GLN A 130 0.90 9.53 -15.44
N LYS A 131 2.00 9.86 -16.13
CA LYS A 131 2.13 11.15 -16.80
C LYS A 131 1.34 11.05 -18.11
N SER A 132 0.36 11.93 -18.28
CA SER A 132 -0.30 12.21 -19.55
C SER A 132 0.64 12.89 -20.53
#